data_AF-A0A7C6F8K1-F1
#
_entry.id   AF-A0A7C6F8K1-F1
#
_cell.length_a   1.000
_cell.length_b   1.000
_cell.length_c   1.000
_cell.angle_alpha   90.00
_cell.angle_beta   90.00
_cell.angle_gamma   90.00
#
_symmetry.space_group_name_H-M   'P 1'
#
loop_
_entity.id
_entity.type
_entity.pdbx_description
1 polymer ?
#
loop_
_entity_poly.entity_id
_entity_poly.type
_entity_poly.pdbx_seq_one_letter_code
_entity_poly.pdbx_strand_id
1 'polypeptide(L)'
;MMKKLVITAILITLAACTSTEQAQPPAEDPGPAPLRVCLMQDLSGSIVETRTPRITEPDLKALTNLIKGRGGELGFGVIQEQSDRGLARFVVDENPAPPPPEPHNPLYRPRWERELQQAEAERNRWESDMKNREEGFLKEAQARLASPLARRTDVCGAIRRCDLMLAEPCPAGTLRFLILISDGLHNVRGSDCPESLAANTRLLLVNGSAVQGIVERYQPTRFESIAAAIKYIKEALK
;
A
#
# COMPACT_ATOMS: atom_id res chain seq x y z
N MET A 1 27.91 76.69 -38.81
CA MET A 1 28.33 75.43 -38.17
C MET A 1 27.22 74.97 -37.23
N MET A 2 26.61 73.83 -37.56
CA MET A 2 25.30 73.37 -37.09
C MET A 2 25.38 72.77 -35.68
N LYS A 3 24.53 73.25 -34.77
CA LYS A 3 24.23 72.62 -33.48
C LYS A 3 23.24 71.48 -33.73
N LYS A 4 23.64 70.23 -33.44
CA LYS A 4 22.75 69.07 -33.48
C LYS A 4 21.94 69.02 -32.18
N LEU A 5 20.63 69.23 -32.29
CA LEU A 5 19.63 68.96 -31.26
C LEU A 5 19.32 67.46 -31.28
N VAL A 6 19.54 66.76 -30.17
CA VAL A 6 19.12 65.36 -30.00
C VAL A 6 17.82 65.38 -29.21
N ILE A 7 16.73 64.96 -29.84
CA ILE A 7 15.41 64.79 -29.22
C ILE A 7 15.30 63.33 -28.79
N THR A 8 15.33 63.09 -27.49
CA THR A 8 15.12 61.76 -26.90
C THR A 8 13.63 61.53 -26.72
N ALA A 9 13.03 60.69 -27.56
CA ALA A 9 11.65 60.24 -27.43
C ALA A 9 11.56 59.19 -26.32
N ILE A 10 10.86 59.50 -25.24
CA ILE A 10 10.53 58.57 -24.15
C ILE A 10 9.25 57.83 -24.55
N LEU A 11 9.39 56.55 -24.92
CA LEU A 11 8.26 55.65 -25.15
C LEU A 11 7.79 55.12 -23.78
N ILE A 12 6.61 55.54 -23.33
CA ILE A 12 5.93 54.97 -22.16
C ILE A 12 5.06 53.81 -22.65
N THR A 13 5.57 52.59 -22.51
CA THR A 13 4.77 51.37 -22.69
C THR A 13 3.94 51.11 -21.43
N LEU A 14 2.65 51.40 -21.50
CA LEU A 14 1.65 50.95 -20.53
C LEU A 14 1.41 49.45 -20.73
N ALA A 15 2.12 48.62 -19.95
CA ALA A 15 1.79 47.21 -19.81
C ALA A 15 0.58 47.08 -18.88
N ALA A 16 -0.61 46.96 -19.47
CA ALA A 16 -1.82 46.57 -18.75
C ALA A 16 -1.72 45.06 -18.42
N CYS A 17 -1.22 44.74 -17.24
CA CYS A 17 -1.33 43.39 -16.67
C CYS A 17 -2.78 43.17 -16.20
N THR A 18 -3.64 42.67 -17.10
CA THR A 18 -4.86 41.97 -16.70
C THR A 18 -4.43 40.64 -16.09
N SER A 19 -4.24 40.64 -14.78
CA SER A 19 -4.09 39.42 -13.98
C SER A 19 -5.44 38.73 -13.93
N THR A 20 -5.71 37.90 -14.92
CA THR A 20 -6.81 36.94 -14.87
C THR A 20 -6.44 35.91 -13.81
N GLU A 21 -6.85 36.18 -12.58
CA GLU A 21 -6.77 35.26 -11.46
C GLU A 21 -7.64 34.04 -11.81
N GLN A 22 -7.03 33.08 -12.50
CA GLN A 22 -7.61 31.75 -12.69
C GLN A 22 -7.77 31.17 -11.31
N ALA A 23 -9.00 31.22 -10.79
CA ALA A 23 -9.41 30.45 -9.63
C ALA A 23 -8.99 29.01 -9.87
N GLN A 24 -7.89 28.58 -9.23
CA GLN A 24 -7.53 27.18 -9.19
C GLN A 24 -8.77 26.43 -8.70
N PRO A 25 -9.24 25.41 -9.44
CA PRO A 25 -10.32 24.58 -8.93
C PRO A 25 -9.93 24.13 -7.52
N PRO A 26 -10.87 24.18 -6.56
CA PRO A 26 -10.57 23.79 -5.18
C PRO A 26 -9.87 22.44 -5.23
N ALA A 27 -8.70 22.36 -4.59
CA ALA A 27 -7.94 21.12 -4.52
C ALA A 27 -8.91 20.03 -4.06
N GLU A 28 -9.19 19.07 -4.94
CA GLU A 28 -9.98 17.90 -4.59
C GLU A 28 -9.34 17.30 -3.35
N ASP A 29 -10.14 17.11 -2.30
CA ASP A 29 -9.69 16.52 -1.04
C ASP A 29 -8.98 15.21 -1.41
N PRO A 30 -7.65 15.12 -1.24
CA PRO A 30 -6.93 13.93 -1.62
C PRO A 30 -7.49 12.84 -0.71
N GLY A 31 -8.25 11.91 -1.30
CA GLY A 31 -8.93 10.86 -0.56
C GLY A 31 -7.99 10.11 0.39
N PRO A 32 -8.52 9.19 1.21
CA PRO A 32 -7.73 8.53 2.24
C PRO A 32 -6.43 7.95 1.66
N ALA A 33 -5.30 8.26 2.30
CA ALA A 33 -3.98 7.88 1.81
C ALA A 33 -3.91 6.36 1.47
N PRO A 34 -3.37 5.99 0.28
CA PRO A 34 -3.25 4.59 -0.11
C PRO A 34 -2.41 3.80 0.88
N LEU A 35 -2.66 2.48 0.95
CA LEU A 35 -1.99 1.60 1.89
C LEU A 35 -1.20 0.51 1.15
N ARG A 36 0.09 0.36 1.47
CA ARG A 36 0.90 -0.80 1.09
C ARG A 36 1.32 -1.60 2.31
N VAL A 37 1.01 -2.89 2.30
CA VAL A 37 1.39 -3.83 3.36
C VAL A 37 2.16 -4.99 2.74
N CYS A 38 3.34 -5.30 3.25
CA CYS A 38 4.00 -6.57 2.98
C CYS A 38 3.97 -7.44 4.23
N LEU A 39 3.42 -8.65 4.11
CA LEU A 39 3.19 -9.57 5.21
C LEU A 39 4.00 -10.85 5.00
N MET A 40 4.82 -11.20 5.98
CA MET A 40 5.67 -12.40 5.94
C MET A 40 5.37 -13.30 7.13
N GLN A 41 4.96 -14.53 6.85
CA GLN A 41 4.75 -15.57 7.87
C GLN A 41 5.96 -16.50 7.92
N ASP A 42 6.61 -16.57 9.07
CA ASP A 42 7.62 -17.58 9.33
C ASP A 42 6.99 -18.96 9.43
N LEU A 43 7.59 -19.92 8.73
CA LEU A 43 7.22 -21.34 8.74
C LEU A 43 8.40 -22.21 9.17
N SER A 44 9.21 -21.76 10.12
CA SER A 44 10.28 -22.56 10.72
C SER A 44 9.81 -23.31 11.97
N GLY A 45 10.61 -24.29 12.44
CA GLY A 45 10.29 -25.04 13.65
C GLY A 45 10.24 -24.18 14.93
N SER A 46 11.05 -23.13 15.01
CA SER A 46 11.20 -22.31 16.22
C SER A 46 9.96 -21.45 16.53
N ILE A 47 9.11 -21.16 15.53
CA ILE A 47 7.82 -20.49 15.75
C ILE A 47 6.89 -21.31 16.65
N VAL A 48 7.03 -22.64 16.64
CA VAL A 48 6.23 -23.56 17.46
C VAL A 48 6.66 -23.46 18.93
N GLU A 49 7.98 -23.43 19.16
CA GLU A 49 8.57 -23.31 20.49
C GLU A 49 8.26 -21.94 21.12
N THR A 50 8.36 -20.88 20.33
CA THR A 50 8.06 -19.50 20.75
C THR A 50 6.58 -19.17 20.77
N ARG A 51 5.71 -20.12 20.36
CA ARG A 51 4.26 -19.95 20.24
C ARG A 51 3.88 -18.70 19.42
N THR A 52 4.70 -18.38 18.43
CA THR A 52 4.42 -17.26 17.52
C THR A 52 3.13 -17.59 16.76
N PRO A 53 2.15 -16.66 16.72
CA PRO A 53 0.86 -16.92 16.10
C PRO A 53 1.03 -17.21 14.61
N ARG A 54 0.08 -17.97 14.05
CA ARG A 54 -0.03 -18.17 12.61
C ARG A 54 -1.15 -17.33 12.07
N ILE A 55 -0.91 -16.70 10.93
CA ILE A 55 -1.95 -15.94 10.26
C ILE A 55 -3.06 -16.84 9.75
N THR A 56 -4.29 -16.36 9.92
CA THR A 56 -5.51 -17.07 9.52
C THR A 56 -6.17 -16.41 8.32
N GLU A 57 -7.10 -17.12 7.67
CA GLU A 57 -7.89 -16.53 6.58
C GLU A 57 -8.68 -15.28 7.03
N PRO A 58 -9.33 -15.24 8.21
CA PRO A 58 -9.94 -14.01 8.73
C PRO A 58 -8.98 -12.81 8.83
N ASP A 59 -7.73 -13.03 9.23
CA ASP A 59 -6.73 -11.96 9.32
C ASP A 59 -6.36 -11.42 7.93
N LEU A 60 -6.18 -12.32 6.96
CA LEU A 60 -5.93 -11.94 5.56
C LEU A 60 -7.13 -11.16 4.99
N LYS A 61 -8.36 -11.63 5.24
CA LYS A 61 -9.59 -10.91 4.87
C LYS A 61 -9.69 -9.54 5.53
N ALA A 62 -9.25 -9.40 6.78
CA ALA A 62 -9.23 -8.10 7.45
C ALA A 62 -8.25 -7.13 6.76
N LEU A 63 -7.09 -7.61 6.31
CA LEU A 63 -6.12 -6.81 5.57
C LEU A 63 -6.59 -6.47 4.14
N THR A 64 -7.15 -7.43 3.39
CA THR A 64 -7.68 -7.17 2.04
C THR A 64 -8.82 -6.15 2.09
N ASN A 65 -9.74 -6.26 3.06
CA ASN A 65 -10.80 -5.28 3.25
C ASN A 65 -10.30 -3.88 3.61
N LEU A 66 -9.21 -3.78 4.37
CA LEU A 66 -8.60 -2.48 4.66
C LEU A 66 -8.06 -1.81 3.40
N ILE A 67 -7.43 -2.58 2.53
CA ILE A 67 -6.86 -2.09 1.27
C ILE A 67 -7.99 -1.77 0.28
N LYS A 68 -9.03 -2.58 0.20
CA LYS A 68 -10.22 -2.30 -0.63
C LYS A 68 -10.89 -0.96 -0.28
N GLY A 69 -10.88 -0.56 0.99
CA GLY A 69 -11.47 0.70 1.43
C GLY A 69 -10.68 1.96 1.07
N ARG A 70 -9.42 1.85 0.63
CA ARG A 70 -8.52 3.00 0.40
C ARG A 70 -7.72 2.93 -0.90
N GLY A 71 -7.66 1.78 -1.54
CA GLY A 71 -6.71 1.49 -2.59
C GLY A 71 -5.31 1.13 -2.06
N GLY A 72 -4.51 0.56 -2.95
CA GLY A 72 -3.13 0.17 -2.66
C GLY A 72 -2.92 -1.33 -2.81
N GLU A 73 -2.13 -1.92 -1.92
CA GLU A 73 -1.57 -3.24 -2.18
C GLU A 73 -1.21 -4.07 -0.94
N LEU A 74 -1.50 -5.37 -0.99
CA LEU A 74 -1.03 -6.39 -0.06
C LEU A 74 -0.06 -7.34 -0.76
N GLY A 75 1.15 -7.46 -0.24
CA GLY A 75 2.07 -8.54 -0.55
C GLY A 75 2.04 -9.59 0.55
N PHE A 76 1.99 -10.86 0.18
CA PHE A 76 2.07 -11.98 1.12
C PHE A 76 3.17 -12.97 0.74
N GLY A 77 3.97 -13.35 1.72
CA GLY A 77 5.00 -14.36 1.57
C GLY A 77 5.18 -15.21 2.82
N VAL A 78 5.96 -16.28 2.66
CA VAL A 78 6.39 -17.14 3.76
C VAL A 78 7.91 -17.08 3.90
N ILE A 79 8.40 -17.27 5.12
CA ILE A 79 9.83 -17.32 5.43
C ILE A 79 10.24 -18.78 5.58
N GLN A 80 11.18 -19.20 4.73
CA GLN A 80 11.75 -20.55 4.68
C GLN A 80 13.24 -20.44 4.29
N GLU A 81 13.95 -21.56 4.23
CA GLU A 81 15.41 -21.60 3.97
C GLU A 81 15.82 -20.87 2.70
N GLN A 82 15.12 -21.13 1.60
CA GLN A 82 15.28 -20.43 0.33
C GLN A 82 13.90 -20.37 -0.32
N SER A 83 13.39 -19.16 -0.55
CA SER A 83 12.19 -18.95 -1.35
C SER A 83 12.57 -18.04 -2.51
N ASP A 84 12.65 -18.62 -3.69
CA ASP A 84 12.77 -17.94 -4.99
C ASP A 84 11.41 -17.43 -5.49
N ARG A 85 10.32 -17.78 -4.79
CA ARG A 85 8.98 -17.37 -5.12
C ARG A 85 8.77 -15.89 -4.79
N GLY A 86 8.22 -15.15 -5.75
CA GLY A 86 7.73 -13.79 -5.53
C GLY A 86 6.59 -13.75 -4.50
N LEU A 87 6.27 -12.55 -4.01
CA LEU A 87 5.12 -12.34 -3.12
C LEU A 87 3.82 -12.62 -3.87
N ALA A 88 2.83 -13.22 -3.20
CA ALA A 88 1.46 -13.20 -3.68
C ALA A 88 0.97 -11.75 -3.53
N ARG A 89 0.46 -11.14 -4.60
CA ARG A 89 0.08 -9.73 -4.62
C ARG A 89 -1.43 -9.59 -4.75
N PHE A 90 -2.04 -8.78 -3.91
CA PHE A 90 -3.41 -8.31 -4.03
C PHE A 90 -3.39 -6.80 -4.19
N VAL A 91 -3.67 -6.35 -5.41
CA VAL A 91 -3.67 -4.95 -5.80
C VAL A 91 -5.11 -4.49 -5.94
N VAL A 92 -5.43 -3.38 -5.28
CA VAL A 92 -6.69 -2.66 -5.46
C VAL A 92 -6.39 -1.41 -6.24
N ASP A 93 -6.80 -1.44 -7.51
CA ASP A 93 -6.78 -0.28 -8.39
C ASP A 93 -7.80 0.78 -7.90
N GLU A 94 -7.82 1.95 -8.54
CA GLU A 94 -8.76 3.01 -8.18
C GLU A 94 -10.21 2.51 -8.20
N ASN A 95 -10.96 2.85 -7.15
CA ASN A 95 -12.38 2.53 -7.04
C ASN A 95 -13.14 3.27 -8.16
N PRO A 96 -14.06 2.61 -8.89
CA PRO A 96 -14.87 3.29 -9.89
C PRO A 96 -15.56 4.53 -9.30
N ALA A 97 -15.66 5.57 -10.13
CA ALA A 97 -16.23 6.85 -9.73
C ALA A 97 -17.65 6.67 -9.13
N PRO A 98 -18.05 7.54 -8.18
CA PRO A 98 -19.43 7.59 -7.72
C PRO A 98 -20.38 7.87 -8.90
N PRO A 99 -21.62 7.37 -8.86
CA PRO A 99 -22.58 7.64 -9.93
C PRO A 99 -22.86 9.16 -10.00
N PRO A 100 -23.17 9.68 -11.19
CA PRO A 100 -23.48 11.09 -11.34
C PRO A 100 -24.74 11.45 -10.53
N PRO A 101 -24.78 12.64 -9.88
CA PRO A 101 -25.97 13.07 -9.15
C PRO A 101 -27.16 13.28 -10.09
N GLU A 102 -28.37 13.03 -9.58
CA GLU A 102 -29.59 13.20 -10.38
C GLU A 102 -29.74 14.66 -10.85
N PRO A 103 -29.99 14.90 -12.16
CA PRO A 103 -30.16 16.24 -12.67
C PRO A 103 -31.51 16.83 -12.26
N HIS A 104 -31.50 18.08 -11.80
CA HIS A 104 -32.72 18.82 -11.47
C HIS A 104 -33.61 19.09 -12.70
N ASN A 105 -33.00 19.21 -13.90
CA ASN A 105 -33.73 19.48 -15.13
C ASN A 105 -34.13 18.16 -15.83
N PRO A 106 -35.44 17.90 -16.04
CA PRO A 106 -35.94 16.68 -16.66
C PRO A 106 -35.38 16.39 -18.06
N LEU A 107 -34.95 17.41 -18.81
CA LEU A 107 -34.37 17.24 -20.14
C LEU A 107 -33.07 16.43 -20.14
N TYR A 108 -32.33 16.43 -19.02
CA TYR A 108 -31.10 15.64 -18.88
C TYR A 108 -31.33 14.23 -18.35
N ARG A 109 -32.56 13.87 -17.92
CA ARG A 109 -32.85 12.54 -17.36
C ARG A 109 -32.45 11.39 -18.30
N PRO A 110 -32.77 11.40 -19.60
CA PRO A 110 -32.37 10.29 -20.48
C PRO A 110 -30.85 10.17 -20.68
N ARG A 111 -30.08 11.24 -20.45
CA ARG A 111 -28.62 11.19 -20.49
C ARG A 111 -28.09 10.66 -19.15
N TRP A 112 -28.58 11.19 -18.05
CA TRP A 112 -28.21 10.75 -16.70
C TRP A 112 -28.54 9.26 -16.49
N GLU A 113 -29.69 8.77 -16.93
CA GLU A 113 -30.06 7.35 -16.85
C GLU A 113 -29.04 6.46 -17.57
N ARG A 114 -28.53 6.90 -18.73
CA ARG A 114 -27.48 6.17 -19.47
C ARG A 114 -26.14 6.19 -18.74
N GLU A 115 -25.74 7.35 -18.22
CA GLU A 115 -24.50 7.49 -17.44
C GLU A 115 -24.57 6.69 -16.13
N LEU A 116 -25.73 6.67 -15.46
CA LEU A 116 -26.00 5.85 -14.27
C LEU A 116 -25.89 4.36 -14.60
N GLN A 117 -26.56 3.89 -15.66
CA GLN A 117 -26.47 2.49 -16.10
C GLN A 117 -25.03 2.07 -16.43
N GLN A 118 -24.25 2.96 -17.06
CA GLN A 118 -22.85 2.70 -17.35
C GLN A 118 -22.01 2.62 -16.07
N ALA A 119 -22.18 3.57 -15.14
CA ALA A 119 -21.47 3.58 -13.87
C ALA A 119 -21.81 2.35 -13.01
N GLU A 120 -23.07 1.92 -12.99
CA GLU A 120 -23.50 0.69 -12.32
C GLU A 120 -22.90 -0.55 -12.98
N ALA A 121 -22.90 -0.63 -14.30
CA ALA A 121 -22.31 -1.76 -15.02
C ALA A 121 -20.79 -1.86 -14.79
N GLU A 122 -20.09 -0.73 -14.78
CA GLU A 122 -18.65 -0.67 -14.47
C GLU A 122 -18.37 -1.09 -13.03
N ARG A 123 -19.16 -0.58 -12.07
CA ARG A 123 -19.05 -0.97 -10.66
C ARG A 123 -19.26 -2.45 -10.45
N ASN A 124 -20.31 -3.02 -11.05
CA ASN A 124 -20.62 -4.45 -10.93
C ASN A 124 -19.48 -5.30 -11.52
N ARG A 125 -18.87 -4.88 -12.64
CA ARG A 125 -17.69 -5.54 -13.21
C ARG A 125 -16.50 -5.47 -12.27
N TRP A 126 -16.20 -4.27 -11.77
CA TRP A 126 -15.10 -4.04 -10.83
C TRP A 126 -15.27 -4.87 -9.55
N GLU A 127 -16.47 -4.92 -8.97
CA GLU A 127 -16.76 -5.71 -7.76
C GLU A 127 -16.58 -7.21 -8.02
N SER A 128 -17.07 -7.70 -9.16
CA SER A 128 -16.91 -9.11 -9.56
C SER A 128 -15.44 -9.46 -9.77
N ASP A 129 -14.69 -8.62 -10.49
CA ASP A 129 -13.26 -8.82 -10.73
C ASP A 129 -12.48 -8.77 -9.42
N MET A 130 -12.83 -7.84 -8.53
CA MET A 130 -12.19 -7.73 -7.23
C MET A 130 -12.43 -8.92 -6.33
N LYS A 131 -13.65 -9.46 -6.34
CA LYS A 131 -13.97 -10.71 -5.65
C LYS A 131 -13.13 -11.87 -6.17
N ASN A 132 -13.01 -12.01 -7.49
CA ASN A 132 -12.19 -13.06 -8.10
C ASN A 132 -10.70 -12.93 -7.75
N ARG A 133 -10.15 -11.70 -7.76
CA ARG A 133 -8.77 -11.42 -7.36
C ARG A 133 -8.54 -11.72 -5.87
N GLU A 134 -9.47 -11.34 -5.01
CA GLU A 134 -9.42 -11.61 -3.58
C GLU A 134 -9.45 -13.12 -3.29
N GLU A 135 -10.37 -13.86 -3.91
CA GLU A 135 -10.45 -15.32 -3.78
C GLU A 135 -9.17 -16.01 -4.28
N GLY A 136 -8.64 -15.56 -5.42
CA GLY A 136 -7.37 -16.07 -5.98
C GLY A 136 -6.20 -15.83 -5.03
N PHE A 137 -6.07 -14.61 -4.50
CA PHE A 137 -5.05 -14.25 -3.52
C PHE A 137 -5.16 -15.09 -2.23
N LEU A 138 -6.36 -15.22 -1.66
CA LEU A 138 -6.58 -15.98 -0.44
C LEU A 138 -6.24 -17.46 -0.63
N LYS A 139 -6.62 -18.04 -1.77
CA LYS A 139 -6.29 -19.42 -2.12
C LYS A 139 -4.78 -19.62 -2.25
N GLU A 140 -4.08 -18.70 -2.90
CA GLU A 140 -2.63 -18.75 -3.03
C GLU A 140 -1.93 -18.60 -1.67
N ALA A 141 -2.39 -17.65 -0.84
CA ALA A 141 -1.86 -17.45 0.50
C ALA A 141 -2.04 -18.69 1.37
N GLN A 142 -3.22 -19.31 1.35
CA GLN A 142 -3.49 -20.56 2.05
C GLN A 142 -2.60 -21.71 1.57
N ALA A 143 -2.40 -21.84 0.25
CA ALA A 143 -1.51 -22.86 -0.31
C ALA A 143 -0.07 -22.67 0.19
N ARG A 144 0.40 -21.42 0.29
CA ARG A 144 1.72 -21.11 0.86
C ARG A 144 1.78 -21.44 2.36
N LEU A 145 0.74 -21.11 3.14
CA LEU A 145 0.64 -21.42 4.58
C LEU A 145 0.57 -22.92 4.89
N ALA A 146 0.01 -23.72 3.96
CA ALA A 146 -0.03 -25.18 4.05
C ALA A 146 1.33 -25.85 3.79
N SER A 147 2.36 -25.08 3.42
CA SER A 147 3.70 -25.61 3.23
C SER A 147 4.25 -26.22 4.54
N PRO A 148 5.07 -27.28 4.43
CA PRO A 148 5.68 -27.89 5.61
C PRO A 148 6.63 -26.90 6.31
N LEU A 149 6.89 -27.18 7.58
CA LEU A 149 7.87 -26.41 8.35
C LEU A 149 9.28 -26.56 7.73
N ALA A 150 9.95 -25.43 7.55
CA ALA A 150 11.32 -25.36 7.10
C ALA A 150 12.30 -25.61 8.25
N ARG A 151 13.46 -26.17 7.90
CA ARG A 151 14.57 -26.39 8.84
C ARG A 151 15.35 -25.11 9.15
N ARG A 152 15.32 -24.15 8.23
CA ARG A 152 16.02 -22.87 8.33
C ARG A 152 15.10 -21.71 7.95
N THR A 153 15.47 -20.52 8.40
CA THR A 153 14.68 -19.30 8.34
C THR A 153 15.48 -18.19 7.68
N ASP A 154 15.04 -17.76 6.50
CA ASP A 154 15.62 -16.62 5.78
C ASP A 154 14.87 -15.30 6.05
N VAL A 155 14.92 -14.82 7.30
CA VAL A 155 14.33 -13.52 7.68
C VAL A 155 14.89 -12.37 6.84
N CYS A 156 16.19 -12.38 6.55
CA CYS A 156 16.83 -11.34 5.75
C CYS A 156 16.31 -11.28 4.31
N GLY A 157 16.16 -12.43 3.65
CA GLY A 157 15.57 -12.51 2.31
C GLY A 157 14.11 -12.11 2.31
N ALA A 158 13.35 -12.46 3.36
CA ALA A 158 11.97 -12.01 3.52
C ALA A 158 11.85 -10.48 3.63
N ILE A 159 12.68 -9.86 4.48
CA ILE A 159 12.73 -8.40 4.63
C ILE A 159 13.12 -7.76 3.29
N ARG A 160 14.13 -8.29 2.58
CA ARG A 160 14.57 -7.73 1.29
C ARG A 160 13.47 -7.76 0.23
N ARG A 161 12.71 -8.86 0.13
CA ARG A 161 11.59 -8.98 -0.82
C ARG A 161 10.47 -7.98 -0.49
N CYS A 162 10.15 -7.83 0.80
CA CYS A 162 9.19 -6.83 1.23
C CYS A 162 9.66 -5.41 0.97
N ASP A 163 10.92 -5.12 1.31
CA ASP A 163 11.52 -3.81 1.12
C ASP A 163 11.50 -3.41 -0.37
N LEU A 164 11.85 -4.34 -1.26
CA LEU A 164 11.76 -4.15 -2.71
C LEU A 164 10.34 -3.79 -3.15
N MET A 165 9.33 -4.55 -2.73
CA MET A 165 7.93 -4.27 -3.05
C MET A 165 7.47 -2.90 -2.50
N LEU A 166 7.84 -2.58 -1.26
CA LEU A 166 7.45 -1.32 -0.61
C LEU A 166 8.15 -0.11 -1.24
N ALA A 167 9.34 -0.30 -1.81
CA ALA A 167 10.13 0.71 -2.51
C ALA A 167 9.68 0.95 -3.96
N GLU A 168 8.84 0.10 -4.55
CA GLU A 168 8.31 0.33 -5.90
C GLU A 168 7.60 1.71 -5.97
N PRO A 169 7.60 2.39 -7.14
CA PRO A 169 6.90 3.67 -7.30
C PRO A 169 5.43 3.60 -6.84
N CYS A 170 4.98 4.62 -6.10
CA CYS A 170 3.59 4.74 -5.63
C CYS A 170 3.16 6.20 -5.50
N PRO A 171 1.85 6.48 -5.41
CA PRO A 171 1.32 7.81 -5.13
C PRO A 171 1.94 8.41 -3.85
N ALA A 172 2.12 9.73 -3.85
CA ALA A 172 2.58 10.46 -2.67
C ALA A 172 1.62 10.25 -1.49
N GLY A 173 2.16 10.22 -0.28
CA GLY A 173 1.37 9.99 0.94
C GLY A 173 1.02 8.52 1.21
N THR A 174 1.37 7.57 0.33
CA THR A 174 1.14 6.13 0.58
C THR A 174 1.79 5.68 1.89
N LEU A 175 1.00 5.06 2.77
CA LEU A 175 1.48 4.48 4.02
C LEU A 175 2.05 3.08 3.76
N ARG A 176 3.22 2.78 4.34
CA ARG A 176 3.97 1.54 4.09
C ARG A 176 4.18 0.77 5.39
N PHE A 177 3.71 -0.47 5.42
CA PHE A 177 3.91 -1.38 6.55
C PHE A 177 4.57 -2.68 6.11
N LEU A 178 5.55 -3.13 6.88
CA LEU A 178 6.06 -4.50 6.82
C LEU A 178 5.56 -5.22 8.07
N ILE A 179 4.77 -6.27 7.92
CA ILE A 179 4.32 -7.13 9.01
C ILE A 179 5.14 -8.41 8.96
N LEU A 180 5.96 -8.63 9.98
CA LEU A 180 6.77 -9.82 10.13
C LEU A 180 6.20 -10.67 11.26
N ILE A 181 5.72 -11.87 10.95
CA ILE A 181 5.24 -12.84 11.93
C ILE A 181 6.31 -13.90 12.09
N SER A 182 7.22 -13.69 13.04
CA SER A 182 8.43 -14.50 13.23
C SER A 182 8.98 -14.29 14.65
N ASP A 183 9.78 -15.24 15.12
CA ASP A 183 10.61 -15.06 16.31
C ASP A 183 11.92 -14.28 16.04
N GLY A 184 12.16 -13.91 14.77
CA GLY A 184 13.31 -13.11 14.34
C GLY A 184 14.61 -13.90 14.22
N LEU A 185 14.58 -15.23 14.40
CA LEU A 185 15.76 -16.07 14.23
C LEU A 185 16.10 -16.23 12.76
N HIS A 186 17.36 -15.95 12.42
CA HIS A 186 17.89 -16.10 11.08
C HIS A 186 19.08 -17.05 11.10
N ASN A 187 19.08 -18.07 10.24
CA ASN A 187 20.12 -19.10 10.24
C ASN A 187 20.52 -19.59 8.84
N VAL A 188 20.13 -18.87 7.79
CA VAL A 188 20.54 -19.14 6.41
C VAL A 188 21.86 -18.44 6.13
N ARG A 189 22.87 -19.20 5.72
CA ARG A 189 24.19 -18.64 5.41
C ARG A 189 24.15 -17.87 4.09
N GLY A 190 24.80 -16.71 4.05
CA GLY A 190 24.93 -15.89 2.83
C GLY A 190 23.70 -15.03 2.49
N SER A 191 22.72 -14.94 3.40
CA SER A 191 21.61 -14.00 3.24
C SER A 191 21.81 -12.79 4.16
N ASP A 192 22.14 -11.65 3.57
CA ASP A 192 22.48 -10.44 4.34
C ASP A 192 21.28 -9.51 4.48
N CYS A 193 20.86 -9.19 5.70
CA CYS A 193 19.73 -8.30 5.89
C CYS A 193 20.02 -6.88 5.32
N PRO A 194 19.03 -6.16 4.74
CA PRO A 194 19.21 -4.80 4.23
C PRO A 194 19.67 -3.82 5.32
N GLU A 195 20.60 -2.90 5.04
CA GLU A 195 21.10 -1.94 6.05
C GLU A 195 19.98 -1.10 6.67
N SER A 196 19.04 -0.65 5.83
CA SER A 196 17.85 0.09 6.23
C SER A 196 16.64 -0.36 5.42
N LEU A 197 15.45 -0.02 5.89
CA LEU A 197 14.21 -0.17 5.11
C LEU A 197 13.97 1.09 4.27
N ALA A 198 13.16 0.96 3.22
CA ALA A 198 12.69 2.04 2.38
C ALA A 198 12.03 3.14 3.23
N ALA A 199 12.25 4.39 2.83
CA ALA A 199 11.77 5.56 3.58
C ALA A 199 10.27 5.46 3.91
N ASN A 200 9.92 5.85 5.14
CA ASN A 200 8.56 5.83 5.69
C ASN A 200 7.93 4.43 5.86
N THR A 201 8.73 3.35 5.75
CA THR A 201 8.26 2.00 6.08
C THR A 201 8.25 1.78 7.58
N ARG A 202 7.10 1.36 8.11
CA ARG A 202 6.94 0.95 9.52
C ARG A 202 6.99 -0.57 9.61
N LEU A 203 7.93 -1.09 10.40
CA LEU A 203 8.05 -2.52 10.66
C LEU A 203 7.23 -2.90 11.90
N LEU A 204 6.30 -3.85 11.73
CA LEU A 204 5.53 -4.46 12.81
C LEU A 204 6.01 -5.90 12.98
N LEU A 205 6.45 -6.25 14.19
CA LEU A 205 6.88 -7.60 14.55
C LEU A 205 5.79 -8.25 15.40
N VAL A 206 5.22 -9.36 14.91
CA VAL A 206 4.31 -10.20 15.67
C VAL A 206 5.08 -11.43 16.14
N ASN A 207 5.24 -11.57 17.46
CA ASN A 207 6.10 -12.57 18.06
C ASN A 207 5.55 -13.00 19.44
N GLY A 208 5.60 -14.30 19.74
CA GLY A 208 5.24 -14.85 21.06
C GLY A 208 6.37 -14.82 22.09
N SER A 209 7.58 -14.43 21.67
CA SER A 209 8.80 -14.37 22.49
C SER A 209 9.24 -12.93 22.80
N ALA A 210 10.03 -12.79 23.87
CA ALA A 210 10.71 -11.54 24.20
C ALA A 210 11.86 -11.21 23.23
N VAL A 211 12.45 -12.22 22.58
CA VAL A 211 13.62 -12.12 21.71
C VAL A 211 13.21 -11.66 20.31
N GLN A 212 13.90 -10.67 19.75
CA GLN A 212 13.61 -10.09 18.43
C GLN A 212 14.59 -10.54 17.33
N GLY A 213 15.69 -11.19 17.73
CA GLY A 213 16.71 -11.69 16.83
C GLY A 213 17.29 -10.60 15.91
N ILE A 214 17.47 -10.93 14.63
CA ILE A 214 18.10 -10.02 13.66
C ILE A 214 17.26 -8.77 13.34
N VAL A 215 15.98 -8.80 13.73
CA VAL A 215 14.99 -7.77 13.41
C VAL A 215 15.11 -6.54 14.33
N GLU A 216 15.74 -6.70 15.49
CA GLU A 216 15.86 -5.64 16.51
C GLU A 216 16.46 -4.34 15.97
N ARG A 217 17.42 -4.44 15.05
CA ARG A 217 18.12 -3.29 14.44
C ARG A 217 17.18 -2.34 13.67
N TYR A 218 16.02 -2.82 13.25
CA TYR A 218 15.01 -2.02 12.54
C TYR A 218 13.99 -1.36 13.47
N GLN A 219 14.15 -1.52 14.80
CA GLN A 219 13.29 -0.94 15.83
C GLN A 219 11.79 -1.23 15.57
N PRO A 220 11.39 -2.51 15.47
CA PRO A 220 10.02 -2.86 15.12
C PRO A 220 9.03 -2.43 16.21
N THR A 221 7.81 -2.06 15.81
CA THR A 221 6.68 -2.00 16.74
C THR A 221 6.21 -3.42 17.02
N ARG A 222 6.14 -3.80 18.30
CA ARG A 222 5.95 -5.19 18.73
C ARG A 222 4.51 -5.48 19.07
N PHE A 223 4.05 -6.66 18.68
CA PHE A 223 2.72 -7.19 19.02
C PHE A 223 2.82 -8.66 19.37
N GLU A 224 2.01 -9.11 20.32
CA GLU A 224 1.84 -10.53 20.63
C GLU A 224 0.80 -11.18 19.70
N SER A 225 -0.20 -10.40 19.25
CA SER A 225 -1.28 -10.87 18.40
C SER A 225 -1.33 -10.16 17.05
N ILE A 226 -1.69 -10.91 16.02
CA ILE A 226 -1.87 -10.40 14.65
C ILE A 226 -3.01 -9.38 14.63
N ALA A 227 -4.11 -9.65 15.35
CA ALA A 227 -5.24 -8.74 15.47
C ALA A 227 -4.85 -7.37 16.04
N ALA A 228 -3.93 -7.31 17.02
CA ALA A 228 -3.43 -6.04 17.56
C ALA A 228 -2.60 -5.27 16.53
N ALA A 229 -1.75 -5.95 15.75
CA ALA A 229 -1.01 -5.31 14.67
C ALA A 229 -1.94 -4.75 13.59
N ILE A 230 -2.97 -5.50 13.20
CA ILE A 230 -3.99 -5.01 12.24
C ILE A 230 -4.76 -3.81 12.83
N LYS A 231 -5.13 -3.86 14.12
CA LYS A 231 -5.77 -2.73 14.80
C LYS A 231 -4.89 -1.49 14.81
N TYR A 232 -3.60 -1.64 15.09
CA TYR A 232 -2.65 -0.54 15.05
C TYR A 232 -2.57 0.11 13.66
N ILE A 233 -2.57 -0.69 12.59
CA ILE A 233 -2.66 -0.17 11.22
C ILE A 233 -3.96 0.65 11.06
N LYS A 234 -5.11 0.10 11.48
CA LYS A 234 -6.40 0.82 11.42
C LYS A 234 -6.40 2.15 12.16
N GLU A 235 -5.66 2.26 13.26
CA GLU A 235 -5.55 3.48 14.05
C GLU A 235 -4.59 4.49 13.42
N ALA A 236 -3.45 4.03 12.89
CA ALA A 236 -2.50 4.86 12.14
C ALA A 236 -3.06 5.41 10.82
N LEU A 237 -4.18 4.84 10.38
CA LEU A 237 -4.93 5.22 9.19
C LEU A 237 -5.97 6.32 9.45
N LYS A 238 -6.31 6.62 10.72
CA LYS A 238 -7.21 7.73 11.08
C LYS A 238 -6.47 9.06 11.04
#